data_AF-A0A3P8MYN3-F1
#
_entry.id   AF-A0A3P8MYN3-F1
#
_cell.length_a   1.000
_cell.length_b   1.000
_cell.length_c   1.000
_cell.angle_alpha   90.00
_cell.angle_beta   90.00
_cell.angle_gamma   90.00
#
_symmetry.space_group_name_H-M   'P 1'
#
loop_
_entity.id
_entity.type
_entity.pdbx_description
1 polymer ?
#
loop_
_entity_poly.entity_id
_entity_poly.type
_entity_poly.pdbx_seq_one_letter_code
_entity_poly.pdbx_strand_id
1 'polypeptide(L)'
;MERMKRKPNLRYLLLMLVVGCFFSELKASSNSEFYESFEEAIEGRWVVSQKEDYKGVWKREKSEGHDDYGLLVSEKAKKYAIVKELDEPADLKDGTVVLQYEVRLQEGLECGGAYLKY
;
A
#
# COMPACT_ATOMS: atom_id res chain seq x y z
N MET A 1 -40.07 47.21 16.22
CA MET A 1 -40.19 46.28 15.08
C MET A 1 -39.28 45.09 15.36
N GLU A 2 -39.82 44.04 15.98
CA GLU A 2 -39.07 42.86 16.41
C GLU A 2 -38.59 42.04 15.21
N ARG A 3 -37.29 41.71 15.17
CA ARG A 3 -36.71 40.78 14.19
C ARG A 3 -37.14 39.36 14.55
N MET A 4 -38.14 38.85 13.84
CA MET A 4 -38.59 37.46 13.95
C MET A 4 -37.47 36.51 13.48
N LYS A 5 -36.71 35.95 14.43
CA LYS A 5 -35.73 34.87 14.17
C LYS A 5 -36.49 33.58 13.86
N ARG A 6 -36.62 33.24 12.57
CA ARG A 6 -37.12 31.93 12.12
C ARG A 6 -36.21 30.83 12.67
N LYS A 7 -36.73 29.99 13.57
CA LYS A 7 -36.03 28.80 14.05
C LYS A 7 -36.02 27.76 12.90
N PRO A 8 -34.85 27.24 12.50
CA PRO A 8 -34.80 26.21 11.46
C PRO A 8 -35.56 24.98 11.95
N ASN A 9 -36.44 24.45 11.10
CA ASN A 9 -37.29 23.32 11.44
C ASN A 9 -36.43 22.04 11.46
N LEU A 10 -36.47 21.32 12.58
CA LEU A 10 -35.63 20.16 12.91
C LEU A 10 -35.70 19.06 11.82
N ARG A 11 -36.82 18.95 11.11
CA ARG A 11 -36.96 18.02 9.97
C ARG A 11 -36.06 18.40 8.79
N TYR A 12 -35.92 19.68 8.49
CA TYR A 12 -35.00 20.14 7.43
C TYR A 12 -33.55 20.00 7.85
N LEU A 13 -33.24 20.18 9.15
CA LEU A 13 -31.90 19.91 9.67
C LEU A 13 -31.53 18.43 9.54
N LEU A 14 -32.48 17.53 9.88
CA LEU A 14 -32.29 16.08 9.74
C LEU A 14 -32.16 15.68 8.27
N LEU A 15 -32.97 16.26 7.38
CA LEU A 15 -32.92 16.00 5.93
C LEU A 15 -31.58 16.44 5.33
N MET A 16 -31.06 17.61 5.72
CA MET A 16 -29.74 18.10 5.29
C MET A 16 -28.59 17.25 5.82
N LEU A 17 -28.71 16.70 7.04
CA LEU A 17 -27.74 15.76 7.61
C LEU A 17 -27.69 14.44 6.82
N VAL A 18 -28.86 13.88 6.49
CA VAL A 18 -28.94 12.66 5.68
C VAL A 18 -28.37 12.89 4.28
N VAL A 19 -28.74 14.01 3.62
CA VAL A 19 -28.20 14.37 2.30
C VAL A 19 -26.68 14.58 2.37
N GLY A 20 -26.15 15.24 3.40
CA GLY A 20 -24.70 15.43 3.59
C GLY A 20 -23.91 14.13 3.77
N CYS A 21 -24.50 13.10 4.38
CA CYS A 21 -23.86 11.79 4.52
C CYS A 21 -23.70 11.06 3.17
N PHE A 22 -24.57 11.31 2.18
CA PHE A 22 -24.45 10.71 0.84
C PHE A 22 -23.40 11.40 -0.05
N PHE A 23 -22.97 12.62 0.27
CA PHE A 23 -21.94 13.33 -0.51
C PHE A 23 -20.50 12.91 -0.16
N SER A 24 -20.32 12.09 0.88
CA SER A 24 -19.01 11.60 1.32
C SER A 24 -18.79 10.15 0.90
N GLU A 25 -19.05 9.80 -0.36
CA GLU A 25 -18.57 8.53 -0.90
C GLU A 25 -17.07 8.66 -1.18
N LEU A 26 -16.25 8.19 -0.24
CA LEU A 26 -14.86 7.81 -0.52
C LEU A 26 -14.90 6.64 -1.52
N LYS A 27 -14.88 6.96 -2.81
CA LYS A 27 -14.68 5.96 -3.85
C LYS A 27 -13.21 5.57 -3.83
N ALA A 28 -12.90 4.39 -3.31
CA ALA A 28 -11.65 3.74 -3.65
C ALA A 28 -11.69 3.47 -5.16
N SER A 29 -10.74 4.06 -5.90
CA SER A 29 -10.53 3.67 -7.30
C SER A 29 -10.29 2.17 -7.32
N SER A 30 -11.07 1.41 -8.10
CA SER A 30 -10.96 -0.05 -8.18
C SER A 30 -9.67 -0.50 -8.86
N ASN A 31 -8.91 0.43 -9.44
CA ASN A 31 -7.70 0.15 -10.18
C ASN A 31 -6.49 0.50 -9.31
N SER A 32 -5.71 -0.52 -8.96
CA SER A 32 -4.36 -0.32 -8.42
C SER A 32 -3.41 -0.04 -9.57
N GLU A 33 -2.56 0.98 -9.42
CA GLU A 33 -1.49 1.26 -10.38
C GLU A 33 -0.45 0.13 -10.41
N PHE A 34 -0.28 -0.55 -9.28
CA PHE A 34 0.60 -1.69 -9.14
C PHE A 34 0.06 -2.67 -8.10
N TYR A 35 0.11 -3.96 -8.41
CA TYR A 35 -0.23 -5.05 -7.50
C TYR A 35 0.68 -6.25 -7.75
N GLU A 36 1.21 -6.83 -6.68
CA GLU A 36 2.01 -8.05 -6.72
C GLU A 36 1.62 -8.96 -5.57
N SER A 37 1.17 -10.17 -5.89
CA SER A 37 0.88 -11.24 -4.94
C SER A 37 2.00 -12.27 -4.80
N PHE A 38 3.00 -12.24 -5.68
CA PHE A 38 4.12 -13.21 -5.73
C PHE A 38 3.71 -14.67 -6.00
N GLU A 39 2.49 -14.92 -6.47
CA GLU A 39 2.07 -16.26 -6.92
C GLU A 39 2.95 -16.76 -8.07
N GLU A 40 3.27 -15.85 -8.99
CA GLU A 40 4.18 -16.09 -10.11
C GLU A 40 5.65 -15.94 -9.72
N ALA A 41 6.53 -16.59 -10.48
CA ALA A 41 7.98 -16.48 -10.35
C ALA A 41 8.46 -15.02 -10.45
N ILE A 42 9.52 -14.65 -9.73
CA ILE A 42 10.03 -13.27 -9.71
C ILE A 42 11.00 -13.00 -10.87
N GLU A 43 11.58 -14.07 -11.43
CA GLU A 43 12.53 -14.05 -12.52
C GLU A 43 11.93 -13.38 -13.76
N GLY A 44 12.61 -12.35 -14.27
CA GLY A 44 12.15 -11.58 -15.43
C GLY A 44 11.09 -10.52 -15.13
N ARG A 45 10.43 -10.58 -13.95
CA ARG A 45 9.47 -9.53 -13.52
C ARG A 45 10.10 -8.52 -12.57
N TRP A 46 11.04 -8.96 -11.75
CA TRP A 46 11.78 -8.15 -10.78
C TRP A 46 13.28 -8.14 -11.10
N VAL A 47 13.93 -7.00 -10.84
CA VAL A 47 15.35 -6.79 -11.15
C VAL A 47 16.15 -6.75 -9.84
N VAL A 48 16.99 -7.76 -9.62
CA VAL A 48 17.93 -7.82 -8.48
C VAL A 48 19.16 -6.98 -8.79
N SER A 49 19.58 -6.14 -7.83
CA SER A 49 20.74 -5.27 -8.01
C SER A 49 22.04 -6.05 -8.22
N GLN A 50 22.87 -5.60 -9.15
CA GLN A 50 24.21 -6.17 -9.42
C GLN A 50 25.34 -5.37 -8.75
N LYS A 51 25.01 -4.38 -7.91
CA LYS A 51 26.01 -3.61 -7.17
C LYS A 51 26.66 -4.48 -6.09
N GLU A 52 27.97 -4.38 -5.95
CA GLU A 52 28.77 -5.24 -5.04
C GLU A 52 28.30 -5.23 -3.59
N ASP A 53 27.73 -4.12 -3.13
CA ASP A 53 27.23 -3.97 -1.77
C ASP A 53 26.00 -4.84 -1.45
N TYR A 54 25.21 -5.22 -2.46
CA TYR A 54 23.92 -5.89 -2.30
C TYR A 54 24.03 -7.37 -2.62
N LYS A 55 24.58 -8.13 -1.66
CA LYS A 55 24.88 -9.56 -1.84
C LYS A 55 23.79 -10.50 -1.31
N GLY A 56 22.68 -9.98 -0.79
CA GLY A 56 21.58 -10.79 -0.29
C GLY A 56 20.81 -11.49 -1.41
N VAL A 57 20.51 -12.77 -1.24
CA VAL A 57 19.75 -13.57 -2.21
C VAL A 57 18.26 -13.48 -1.88
N TRP A 58 17.48 -12.94 -2.82
CA TRP A 58 16.02 -12.93 -2.75
C TRP A 58 15.47 -14.32 -3.06
N LYS A 59 14.51 -14.77 -2.26
CA LYS A 59 13.78 -16.02 -2.49
C LYS A 59 12.29 -15.73 -2.52
N ARG A 60 11.57 -16.44 -3.39
CA ARG A 60 10.11 -16.50 -3.35
C ARG A 60 9.72 -17.72 -2.54
N GLU A 61 9.08 -17.51 -1.39
CA GLU A 61 8.76 -18.58 -0.45
C GLU A 61 7.45 -18.29 0.28
N LYS A 62 6.78 -19.34 0.76
CA LYS A 62 5.59 -19.19 1.60
C LYS A 62 6.03 -18.86 3.02
N SER A 63 5.28 -17.99 3.69
CA SER A 63 5.50 -17.75 5.12
C SER A 63 5.05 -18.96 5.93
N GLU A 64 5.72 -19.22 7.07
CA GLU A 64 5.30 -20.29 7.98
C GLU A 64 3.84 -20.08 8.45
N GLY A 65 3.00 -21.09 8.22
CA GLY A 65 1.58 -21.08 8.57
C GLY A 65 0.66 -20.35 7.59
N HIS A 66 1.13 -19.97 6.40
CA HIS A 66 0.34 -19.31 5.36
C HIS A 66 0.55 -19.97 4.00
N ASP A 67 -0.46 -19.83 3.13
CA ASP A 67 -0.41 -20.37 1.78
C ASP A 67 0.10 -19.39 0.73
N ASP A 68 0.21 -18.11 1.07
CA ASP A 68 0.61 -17.05 0.15
C ASP A 68 2.13 -16.99 -0.01
N TYR A 69 2.59 -16.76 -1.23
CA TYR A 69 4.00 -16.51 -1.52
C TYR A 69 4.39 -15.06 -1.20
N GLY A 70 5.66 -14.87 -0.87
CA GLY A 70 6.25 -13.55 -0.69
C GLY A 70 7.74 -13.53 -0.97
N LEU A 71 8.33 -12.34 -0.91
CA LEU A 71 9.78 -12.15 -0.96
C LEU A 71 10.40 -12.39 0.42
N LEU A 72 11.25 -13.41 0.51
CA LEU A 72 11.97 -13.77 1.71
C LEU A 72 13.37 -13.18 1.74
N VAL A 73 13.68 -12.53 2.86
CA VAL A 73 15.00 -12.09 3.28
C VAL A 73 15.43 -13.01 4.43
N SER A 74 16.45 -13.85 4.21
CA SER A 74 16.82 -14.92 5.15
C SER A 74 18.26 -14.88 5.64
N GLU A 75 19.14 -14.09 5.03
CA GLU A 75 20.56 -14.06 5.41
C GLU A 75 20.85 -12.90 6.37
N LYS A 76 21.49 -13.23 7.49
CA LYS A 76 21.92 -12.25 8.49
C LYS A 76 23.01 -11.34 7.92
N ALA A 77 22.96 -10.06 8.29
CA ALA A 77 23.97 -9.05 7.95
C ALA A 77 24.29 -8.91 6.45
N LYS A 78 23.26 -9.04 5.60
CA LYS A 78 23.35 -8.78 4.16
C LYS A 78 22.52 -7.56 3.76
N LYS A 79 22.99 -6.81 2.76
CA LYS A 79 22.18 -5.78 2.11
C LYS A 79 21.41 -6.39 0.95
N TYR A 80 20.15 -6.00 0.83
CA TYR A 80 19.22 -6.47 -0.18
C TYR A 80 18.76 -5.30 -1.06
N ALA A 81 18.68 -5.54 -2.37
CA ALA A 81 18.09 -4.59 -3.31
C ALA A 81 17.44 -5.36 -4.47
N ILE A 82 16.15 -5.11 -4.64
CA ILE A 82 15.35 -5.57 -5.77
C ILE A 82 14.39 -4.44 -6.14
N VAL A 83 14.07 -4.30 -7.41
CA VAL A 83 13.14 -3.29 -7.91
C VAL A 83 12.17 -3.92 -8.90
N LYS A 84 10.94 -3.42 -8.89
CA LYS A 84 9.96 -3.65 -9.94
C LYS A 84 9.78 -2.36 -10.71
N GLU A 85 10.13 -2.39 -11.98
CA GLU A 85 9.81 -1.28 -12.89
C GLU A 85 8.32 -1.35 -13.24
N LEU A 86 7.66 -0.19 -13.22
CA LEU A 86 6.30 -0.03 -13.71
C LEU A 86 6.34 0.12 -15.22
N ASP A 87 5.31 -0.39 -15.90
CA ASP A 87 5.22 -0.30 -17.37
C ASP A 87 5.15 1.16 -17.83
N GLU A 88 4.50 2.01 -17.04
CA GLU A 88 4.42 3.46 -17.24
C GLU A 88 4.78 4.21 -15.95
N PRO A 89 5.36 5.42 -16.03
CA PRO A 89 5.61 6.25 -14.84
C PRO A 89 4.31 6.58 -14.10
N ALA A 90 4.25 6.29 -12.80
CA ALA A 90 3.10 6.65 -11.97
C ALA A 90 2.98 8.18 -11.84
N ASP A 91 1.79 8.72 -12.12
CA ASP A 91 1.47 10.13 -11.85
C ASP A 91 0.95 10.29 -10.42
N LEU A 92 1.76 10.91 -9.56
CA LEU A 92 1.49 11.08 -8.14
C LEU A 92 1.07 12.51 -7.78
N LYS A 93 0.85 13.39 -8.76
CA LYS A 93 0.60 14.83 -8.52
C LYS A 93 -0.83 15.13 -8.10
N ASP A 94 -1.79 14.49 -8.75
CA ASP A 94 -3.21 14.81 -8.62
C ASP A 94 -3.97 13.64 -7.99
N GLY A 95 -4.11 13.67 -6.66
CA GLY A 95 -4.92 12.69 -5.92
C GLY A 95 -4.29 12.19 -4.61
N THR A 96 -4.95 11.23 -3.98
CA THR A 96 -4.43 10.54 -2.79
C THR A 96 -3.57 9.37 -3.23
N VAL A 97 -2.29 9.40 -2.87
CA VAL A 97 -1.38 8.27 -3.09
C VAL A 97 -1.48 7.31 -1.90
N VAL A 98 -1.68 6.02 -2.21
CA VAL A 98 -1.71 4.95 -1.22
C VAL A 98 -0.67 3.91 -1.61
N LEU A 99 0.31 3.69 -0.74
CA LEU A 99 1.24 2.58 -0.82
C LEU A 99 0.94 1.61 0.33
N GLN A 100 0.58 0.38 -0.02
CA GLN A 100 0.28 -0.66 0.95
C GLN A 100 1.10 -1.91 0.63
N TYR A 101 1.66 -2.51 1.66
CA TYR A 101 2.38 -3.77 1.59
C TYR A 101 2.33 -4.46 2.94
N GLU A 102 2.52 -5.77 2.93
CA GLU A 102 2.55 -6.59 4.13
C GLU A 102 3.99 -7.02 4.43
N VAL A 103 4.35 -7.03 5.71
CA VAL A 103 5.65 -7.50 6.19
C VAL A 103 5.45 -8.44 7.34
N ARG A 104 6.11 -9.58 7.29
CA ARG A 104 6.18 -10.51 8.40
C ARG A 104 7.61 -10.78 8.81
N LEU A 105 7.89 -10.54 10.08
CA LEU A 105 9.19 -10.78 10.71
C LEU A 105 9.14 -12.16 11.40
N GLN A 106 9.22 -13.23 10.60
CA GLN A 106 9.00 -14.61 11.06
C GLN A 106 9.93 -14.99 12.23
N GLU A 107 11.20 -14.62 12.15
CA GLU A 107 12.20 -14.84 13.20
C GLU A 107 12.48 -13.58 14.05
N GLY A 108 11.65 -12.53 13.90
CA GLY A 108 11.92 -11.20 14.45
C GLY A 108 12.94 -10.39 13.64
N LEU A 109 13.16 -9.13 14.04
CA LEU A 109 14.15 -8.23 13.44
C LEU A 109 14.90 -7.49 14.55
N GLU A 110 16.14 -7.91 14.82
CA GLU A 110 16.98 -7.24 15.82
C GLU A 110 17.50 -5.89 15.31
N CYS A 111 18.01 -5.86 14.06
CA CYS A 111 18.55 -4.67 13.42
C CYS A 111 18.43 -4.79 11.90
N GLY A 112 17.68 -3.90 11.27
CA GLY A 112 17.52 -3.85 9.82
C GLY A 112 16.32 -2.99 9.41
N GLY A 113 16.02 -2.98 8.12
CA GLY A 113 14.87 -2.26 7.56
C GLY A 113 14.03 -3.18 6.68
N ALA A 114 12.71 -3.00 6.75
CA ALA A 114 11.72 -3.69 5.92
C ALA A 114 10.74 -2.67 5.32
N TYR A 115 11.28 -1.62 4.71
CA TYR A 115 10.52 -0.52 4.10
C TYR A 115 10.69 -0.51 2.59
N LEU A 116 9.67 0.00 1.89
CA LEU A 116 9.68 0.21 0.45
C LEU A 116 10.22 1.61 0.10
N LYS A 117 10.64 1.76 -1.16
CA LYS A 117 10.97 3.04 -1.79
C LYS A 117 10.23 3.12 -3.12
N TYR A 118 9.70 4.29 -3.44
CA TYR A 118 9.03 4.62 -4.69
C TYR A 118 9.59 5.95 -5.22
#